data_AF-T0ZG49-F1
#
_entry.id   AF-T0ZG49-F1
#
_cell.length_a   1.000
_cell.length_b   1.000
_cell.length_c   1.000
_cell.angle_alpha   90.00
_cell.angle_beta   90.00
_cell.angle_gamma   90.00
#
_symmetry.space_group_name_H-M   'P 1'
#
loop_
_entity.id
_entity.type
_entity.pdbx_description
1 polymer ?
#
loop_
_entity_poly.entity_id
_entity_poly.type
_entity_poly.pdbx_seq_one_letter_code
_entity_poly.pdbx_strand_id
1 'polypeptide(L)'
;MLVTHQAGPFQGMPLSMKGLNKLFATIQRADPEALGGLTAHVLRHTTNERLSAMWDANGVRPPEEEKMRSYMMGWREGSGTATTYTRRHVEKKAREASLKLQQTPRKG
;
A
#
# COMPACT_ATOMS: atom_id res chain seq x y z
N MET A 1 3.69 -7.93 -12.31
CA MET A 1 4.96 -7.29 -12.74
C MET A 1 4.66 -6.46 -13.98
N LEU A 2 5.15 -5.22 -14.09
CA LEU A 2 4.99 -4.42 -15.31
C LEU A 2 6.11 -4.75 -16.30
N VAL A 3 5.75 -5.05 -17.54
CA VAL A 3 6.69 -5.47 -18.59
C VAL A 3 6.60 -4.55 -19.81
N THR A 4 7.67 -4.50 -20.58
CA THR A 4 7.73 -3.71 -21.81
C THR A 4 7.08 -4.48 -22.96
N HIS A 5 6.01 -3.94 -23.54
CA HIS A 5 5.32 -4.55 -24.68
C HIS A 5 5.78 -4.04 -26.05
N GLN A 6 6.48 -2.91 -26.09
CA GLN A 6 7.02 -2.35 -27.33
C GLN A 6 8.01 -3.34 -27.96
N ALA A 7 7.83 -3.61 -29.26
CA ALA A 7 8.73 -4.49 -30.01
C ALA A 7 10.17 -3.95 -29.97
N GLY A 8 11.14 -4.86 -29.76
CA GLY A 8 12.56 -4.53 -29.70
C GLY A 8 13.33 -5.34 -28.66
N PRO A 9 14.60 -5.00 -28.39
CA PRO A 9 15.50 -5.80 -27.55
C PRO A 9 15.07 -5.88 -26.07
N PHE A 10 14.15 -5.01 -25.64
CA PHE A 10 13.63 -5.00 -24.27
C PHE A 10 12.19 -5.54 -24.18
N GLN A 11 11.63 -6.08 -25.25
CA GLN A 11 10.27 -6.66 -25.22
C GLN A 11 10.22 -7.83 -24.24
N GLY A 12 9.20 -7.85 -23.39
CA GLY A 12 9.03 -8.84 -22.32
C GLY A 12 9.91 -8.59 -21.08
N MET A 13 10.86 -7.67 -21.15
CA MET A 13 11.71 -7.32 -20.00
C MET A 13 10.95 -6.43 -19.01
N PRO A 14 11.36 -6.43 -17.72
CA PRO A 14 10.78 -5.55 -16.71
C PRO A 14 10.82 -4.08 -17.14
N LEU A 15 9.74 -3.35 -16.86
CA LEU A 15 9.70 -1.91 -17.13
C LEU A 15 10.80 -1.20 -16.32
N SER A 16 11.60 -0.37 -16.98
CA SER A 16 12.66 0.39 -16.31
C SER A 16 12.08 1.44 -15.36
N MET A 17 12.87 1.86 -14.36
CA MET A 17 12.46 2.93 -13.44
C MET A 17 12.15 4.24 -14.16
N LYS A 18 12.93 4.56 -15.22
CA LYS A 18 12.67 5.72 -16.07
C LYS A 18 11.33 5.60 -16.81
N GLY A 19 10.99 4.40 -17.29
CA GLY A 19 9.70 4.11 -17.92
C GLY A 19 8.53 4.27 -16.94
N LEU A 20 8.68 3.75 -15.72
CA LEU A 20 7.69 3.92 -14.66
C LEU A 20 7.48 5.39 -14.28
N ASN A 21 8.57 6.15 -14.10
CA ASN A 21 8.50 7.58 -13.81
C ASN A 21 7.82 8.35 -14.95
N LYS A 22 8.12 7.99 -16.21
CA LYS A 22 7.44 8.58 -17.38
C LYS A 22 5.94 8.31 -17.34
N LEU A 23 5.52 7.09 -17.01
CA LEU A 23 4.11 6.73 -16.88
C LEU A 23 3.39 7.61 -15.87
N PHE A 24 3.92 7.74 -14.65
CA PHE A 24 3.31 8.61 -13.63
C PHE A 24 3.31 10.08 -14.04
N ALA A 25 4.41 10.58 -14.61
CA ALA A 25 4.47 11.94 -15.11
C ALA A 25 3.43 12.21 -16.23
N THR A 26 3.14 11.23 -17.09
CA THR A 26 2.08 11.35 -18.09
C THR A 26 0.71 11.45 -17.44
N ILE A 27 0.42 10.61 -16.44
CA ILE A 27 -0.87 10.64 -15.72
C ILE A 27 -1.05 11.96 -14.96
N GLN A 28 -0.02 12.39 -14.22
CA GLN A 28 -0.01 13.66 -13.49
C GLN A 28 -0.28 14.86 -14.39
N ARG A 29 0.20 14.85 -15.64
CA ARG A 29 -0.03 15.93 -16.60
C ARG A 29 -1.44 15.98 -17.17
N ALA A 30 -2.19 14.87 -17.13
CA ALA A 30 -3.55 14.83 -17.65
C ALA A 30 -4.50 15.70 -16.80
N ASP A 31 -4.26 15.75 -15.48
CA ASP A 31 -4.95 16.61 -14.53
C ASP A 31 -4.00 16.95 -13.37
N PRO A 32 -3.22 18.03 -13.47
CA PRO A 32 -2.22 18.37 -12.45
C PRO A 32 -2.83 18.71 -11.09
N GLU A 33 -4.06 19.24 -11.06
CA GLU A 33 -4.75 19.62 -9.82
C GLU A 33 -5.16 18.38 -9.03
N ALA A 34 -5.82 17.42 -9.68
CA ALA A 34 -6.27 16.20 -9.01
C ALA A 34 -5.18 15.13 -8.88
N LEU A 35 -4.28 15.02 -9.87
CA LEU A 35 -3.33 13.89 -9.99
C LEU A 35 -1.88 14.27 -9.74
N GLY A 36 -1.53 15.54 -9.51
CA GLY A 36 -0.14 15.97 -9.34
C GLY A 36 0.63 15.23 -8.23
N GLY A 37 -0.05 14.80 -7.16
CA GLY A 37 0.53 14.01 -6.07
C GLY A 37 0.57 12.50 -6.30
N LEU A 38 0.00 11.99 -7.40
CA LEU A 38 -0.11 10.56 -7.65
C LEU A 38 1.25 9.95 -7.99
N THR A 39 1.73 9.03 -7.18
CA THR A 39 3.00 8.31 -7.41
C THR A 39 2.85 6.82 -7.12
N ALA A 40 3.81 6.02 -7.62
CA ALA A 40 3.90 4.60 -7.28
C ALA A 40 3.95 4.36 -5.76
N HIS A 41 4.61 5.27 -5.02
CA HIS A 41 4.73 5.17 -3.57
C HIS A 41 3.40 5.42 -2.86
N VAL A 42 2.62 6.41 -3.30
CA VAL A 42 1.28 6.68 -2.77
C VAL A 42 0.36 5.50 -3.00
N LEU A 43 0.35 4.93 -4.21
CA LEU A 43 -0.44 3.72 -4.50
C LEU A 43 -0.04 2.55 -3.60
N ARG A 44 1.25 2.39 -3.31
CA ARG A 44 1.72 1.34 -2.39
C ARG A 44 1.17 1.54 -0.97
N HIS A 45 1.16 2.77 -0.45
CA HIS A 45 0.55 3.07 0.86
C HIS A 45 -0.95 2.76 0.85
N THR A 46 -1.69 3.27 -0.13
CA THR A 46 -3.13 3.03 -0.24
C THR A 46 -3.47 1.55 -0.32
N THR A 47 -2.74 0.78 -1.11
CA THR A 47 -2.95 -0.68 -1.21
C THR A 47 -2.66 -1.37 0.13
N ASN A 48 -1.59 -1.01 0.84
CA ASN A 48 -1.30 -1.59 2.15
C ASN A 48 -2.39 -1.28 3.18
N GLU A 49 -2.91 -0.05 3.20
CA GLU A 49 -4.02 0.33 4.09
C GLU A 49 -5.30 -0.45 3.78
N ARG A 50 -5.65 -0.58 2.49
CA ARG A 50 -6.83 -1.33 2.05
C ARG A 50 -6.71 -2.83 2.37
N LEU A 51 -5.51 -3.41 2.20
CA LEU A 51 -5.25 -4.80 2.58
C LEU A 51 -5.42 -5.01 4.07
N SER A 52 -4.87 -4.13 4.92
CA SER A 52 -5.09 -4.23 6.38
C SER A 52 -6.57 -4.20 6.75
N ALA A 53 -7.34 -3.26 6.19
CA ALA A 53 -8.77 -3.17 6.46
C ALA A 53 -9.56 -4.41 5.98
N MET A 54 -9.18 -4.96 4.82
CA MET A 54 -9.75 -6.19 4.30
C MET A 54 -9.43 -7.39 5.19
N TRP A 55 -8.19 -7.54 5.62
CA TRP A 55 -7.75 -8.64 6.47
C TRP A 55 -8.37 -8.60 7.87
N ASP A 56 -8.50 -7.41 8.45
CA ASP A 56 -9.28 -7.20 9.67
C ASP A 56 -10.72 -7.72 9.52
N ALA A 57 -11.39 -7.36 8.43
CA ALA A 57 -12.79 -7.73 8.18
C ALA A 57 -12.95 -9.25 7.98
N ASN A 58 -11.90 -9.92 7.51
CA ASN A 58 -11.88 -11.38 7.29
C ASN A 58 -11.24 -12.16 8.45
N GLY A 59 -10.84 -11.50 9.54
CA GLY A 59 -10.24 -12.16 10.70
C GLY A 59 -8.90 -12.86 10.43
N VAL A 60 -8.11 -12.35 9.48
CA VAL A 60 -6.80 -12.91 9.15
C VAL A 60 -5.83 -12.71 10.32
N ARG A 61 -4.97 -13.71 10.59
CA ARG A 61 -4.02 -13.63 11.69
C ARG A 61 -2.77 -12.82 11.30
N PRO A 62 -2.13 -12.10 12.24
CA PRO A 62 -0.97 -11.25 11.92
C PRO A 62 0.19 -11.92 11.17
N PRO A 63 0.60 -13.18 11.48
CA PRO A 63 1.64 -13.86 10.72
C PRO A 63 1.25 -14.13 9.25
N GLU A 64 -0.03 -14.42 9.01
CA GLU A 64 -0.57 -14.65 7.67
C GLU A 64 -0.64 -13.34 6.89
N GLU A 65 -1.02 -12.23 7.54
CA GLU A 65 -0.97 -10.90 6.94
C GLU A 65 0.43 -10.53 6.49
N GLU A 66 1.45 -10.75 7.34
CA GLU A 66 2.85 -10.44 7.00
C GLU A 66 3.32 -11.24 5.77
N LYS A 67 2.99 -12.53 5.73
CA LYS A 67 3.34 -13.42 4.63
C LYS A 67 2.65 -13.00 3.33
N MET A 68 1.34 -12.79 3.37
CA MET A 68 0.56 -12.36 2.21
C MET A 68 1.01 -10.98 1.71
N ARG A 69 1.26 -10.04 2.62
CA ARG A 69 1.76 -8.70 2.28
C ARG A 69 3.12 -8.77 1.62
N SER A 70 4.04 -9.54 2.17
CA SER A 70 5.38 -9.70 1.60
C SER A 70 5.30 -10.28 0.19
N TYR A 71 4.50 -11.33 0.00
CA TYR A 71 4.27 -11.92 -1.33
C TYR A 71 3.68 -10.91 -2.32
N MET A 72 2.57 -10.25 -1.98
CA MET A 72 1.89 -9.29 -2.85
C MET A 72 2.76 -8.07 -3.20
N MET A 73 3.61 -7.64 -2.26
CA MET A 73 4.47 -6.48 -2.44
C MET A 73 5.84 -6.82 -3.03
N GLY A 74 6.13 -8.10 -3.26
CA GLY A 74 7.43 -8.58 -3.75
C GLY A 74 8.56 -8.38 -2.74
N TRP A 75 8.26 -8.43 -1.44
CA TRP A 75 9.25 -8.39 -0.37
C TRP A 75 9.66 -9.80 0.05
N ARG A 76 10.90 -9.93 0.50
CA ARG A 76 11.33 -11.14 1.20
C ARG A 76 10.54 -11.25 2.50
N GLU A 77 9.95 -12.43 2.73
CA GLU A 77 9.31 -12.77 4.00
C GLU A 77 10.31 -12.60 5.16
N GLY A 78 9.86 -12.04 6.29
CA GLY A 78 10.72 -11.73 7.43
C GLY A 78 11.74 -10.60 7.18
N SER A 79 11.64 -9.83 6.09
CA SER A 79 12.48 -8.64 5.88
C SER A 79 12.18 -7.48 6.84
N GLY A 80 11.08 -7.54 7.60
CA GLY A 80 10.60 -6.45 8.46
C GLY A 80 9.91 -5.29 7.71
N THR A 81 9.91 -5.31 6.37
CA THR A 81 9.27 -4.24 5.57
C THR A 81 7.76 -4.19 5.81
N ALA A 82 7.12 -5.36 5.89
CA ALA A 82 5.70 -5.50 6.19
C ALA A 82 5.32 -4.95 7.58
N THR A 83 6.23 -5.06 8.55
CA THR A 83 6.06 -4.58 9.93
C THR A 83 5.82 -3.08 10.01
N THR A 84 6.40 -2.30 9.08
CA THR A 84 6.17 -0.84 9.03
C THR A 84 4.69 -0.53 8.83
N TYR A 85 4.00 -1.30 7.98
CA TYR A 85 2.60 -1.10 7.66
C TYR A 85 1.66 -1.69 8.71
N THR A 86 2.00 -2.85 9.30
CA THR A 86 1.21 -3.41 10.40
C THR A 86 1.27 -2.50 11.62
N ARG A 87 2.44 -1.95 11.96
CA ARG A 87 2.60 -1.03 13.10
C ARG A 87 1.73 0.22 12.94
N ARG A 88 1.78 0.89 11.79
CA ARG A 88 0.93 2.07 11.51
C ARG A 88 -0.57 1.74 11.63
N HIS A 89 -0.97 0.55 11.18
CA HIS A 89 -2.35 0.08 11.30
C HIS A 89 -2.78 -0.15 12.75
N VAL A 90 -1.94 -0.81 13.55
CA VAL A 90 -2.19 -1.00 14.99
C VAL A 90 -2.27 0.34 15.72
N GLU A 91 -1.35 1.27 15.45
CA GLU A 91 -1.36 2.63 16.01
C GLU A 91 -2.68 3.36 15.68
N LYS A 92 -3.13 3.27 14.42
CA LYS A 92 -4.41 3.85 13.98
C LYS A 92 -5.59 3.26 14.76
N LYS A 93 -5.66 1.92 14.87
CA LYS A 93 -6.72 1.22 15.62
C LYS A 93 -6.73 1.59 17.10
N ALA A 94 -5.56 1.65 17.73
CA ALA A 94 -5.43 2.04 19.13
C ALA A 94 -5.96 3.47 19.36
N ARG A 95 -5.63 4.40 18.45
CA ARG A 95 -6.14 5.77 18.50
C ARG A 95 -7.66 5.82 18.35
N GLU A 96 -8.22 5.09 17.39
CA GLU A 96 -9.67 5.01 17.18
C GLU A 96 -10.40 4.43 18.40
N ALA A 97 -9.85 3.39 19.03
CA ALA A 97 -10.40 2.83 20.26
C ALA A 97 -10.35 3.84 21.43
N SER A 98 -9.25 4.58 21.59
CA SER A 98 -9.12 5.62 22.61
C SER A 98 -10.16 6.74 22.44
N LEU A 99 -10.38 7.21 21.20
CA LEU A 99 -11.39 8.22 20.91
C LEU A 99 -12.81 7.73 21.22
N LYS A 100 -13.13 6.47 20.89
CA LYS A 100 -14.43 5.87 21.23
C LYS A 100 -14.67 5.82 22.74
N LEU A 101 -13.64 5.50 23.52
CA LEU A 101 -13.74 5.51 24.99
C LEU A 101 -14.02 6.91 25.54
N GLN A 102 -13.38 7.96 24.99
CA GLN A 102 -13.62 9.34 25.41
C GLN A 102 -15.03 9.83 25.08
N GLN A 103 -15.61 9.37 23.97
CA GLN A 103 -16.96 9.73 23.54
C GLN A 103 -18.06 8.96 24.27
N THR A 104 -17.71 7.89 24.98
CA THR A 104 -18.69 7.12 25.75
C THR A 104 -18.95 7.86 27.06
N PRO A 105 -20.16 8.38 27.31
CA PRO A 105 -20.45 9.06 28.57
C PRO A 105 -20.24 8.05 29.70
N ARG A 106 -19.51 8.46 30.75
CA ARG A 106 -19.50 7.70 32.01
C ARG A 106 -20.96 7.58 32.45
N LYS A 107 -21.52 6.38 32.43
CA LYS A 107 -22.74 6.08 33.18
C LYS A 107 -22.40 6.31 34.65
N GLY A 108 -22.81 7.46 35.17
CA GLY A 108 -22.91 7.73 36.60
C GLY A 108 -24.09 6.99 37.20
#